data_AF-A0A812VB66-F1
#
_entry.id   AF-A0A812VB66-F1
#
_cell.length_a   1.000
_cell.length_b   1.000
_cell.length_c   1.000
_cell.angle_alpha   90.00
_cell.angle_beta   90.00
_cell.angle_gamma   90.00
#
_symmetry.space_group_name_H-M   'P 1'
#
loop_
_entity.id
_entity.type
_entity.pdbx_description
1 polymer ?
#
loop_
_entity_poly.entity_id
_entity_poly.type
_entity_poly.pdbx_seq_one_letter_code
_entity_poly.pdbx_strand_id
1 'polypeptide(L)'
;NDVLRTTLQVIGYIFLGLAAVWLLLVFCLRSRIKLAIAVNEVAAKFVTHHPHMILVPLFQFLLGLAWLVIWVVCAALIIAGVPAGYVPNQAFATEVEAAGNATTPGACTDMVPAGFAYQ
;
A
#
# COMPACT_ATOMS: atom_id res chain seq x y z
N ASN A 1 -39.24 -20.96 -15.36
CA ASN A 1 -38.17 -21.38 -14.41
C ASN A 1 -36.92 -21.85 -15.14
N ASP A 2 -36.77 -21.44 -16.39
CA ASP A 2 -35.83 -22.06 -17.33
C ASP A 2 -34.54 -21.24 -17.42
N VAL A 3 -34.64 -19.92 -17.29
CA VAL A 3 -33.51 -18.98 -17.18
C VAL A 3 -32.59 -19.34 -16.01
N LEU A 4 -33.16 -19.62 -14.83
CA LEU A 4 -32.40 -19.99 -13.62
C LEU A 4 -31.60 -21.29 -13.83
N ARG A 5 -32.22 -22.30 -14.46
CA ARG A 5 -31.57 -23.59 -14.72
C ARG A 5 -30.39 -23.44 -15.69
N THR A 6 -30.55 -22.63 -16.74
CA THR A 6 -29.49 -22.36 -17.70
C THR A 6 -28.34 -21.57 -17.07
N THR A 7 -28.63 -20.58 -16.21
CA THR A 7 -27.59 -19.82 -15.51
C THR A 7 -26.76 -20.69 -14.57
N LEU A 8 -27.37 -21.59 -13.79
CA LEU A 8 -26.62 -22.50 -12.92
C LEU A 8 -25.74 -23.47 -13.72
N GLN A 9 -26.22 -23.95 -14.88
CA GLN A 9 -25.42 -24.83 -15.74
C GLN A 9 -24.18 -24.12 -16.30
N VAL A 10 -24.33 -22.88 -16.79
CA VAL A 10 -23.20 -22.10 -17.32
C VAL A 10 -22.15 -21.82 -16.24
N ILE A 11 -22.57 -21.41 -15.04
CA ILE A 11 -21.66 -21.18 -13.91
C ILE A 11 -20.94 -22.49 -13.53
N GLY A 12 -21.66 -23.62 -13.53
CA GLY A 12 -21.07 -24.94 -13.28
C GLY A 12 -19.94 -25.28 -14.26
N TYR A 13 -20.12 -25.03 -15.56
CA TYR A 13 -19.08 -25.26 -16.55
C TYR A 13 -17.86 -24.34 -16.37
N ILE A 14 -18.07 -23.07 -15.97
CA ILE A 14 -16.98 -22.13 -15.68
C ILE A 14 -16.16 -22.62 -14.48
N PHE A 15 -16.81 -23.00 -13.38
CA PHE A 15 -16.12 -23.54 -12.21
C PHE A 15 -15.40 -24.85 -12.50
N LEU A 16 -15.99 -25.72 -13.33
CA LEU A 16 -15.35 -26.96 -13.76
C LEU A 16 -14.06 -26.67 -14.56
N GLY A 17 -14.11 -25.70 -15.48
CA GLY A 17 -12.94 -25.25 -16.24
C GLY A 17 -11.84 -24.67 -15.34
N LEU A 18 -12.23 -23.80 -14.39
CA LEU A 18 -11.28 -23.21 -13.44
C LEU A 18 -10.65 -24.27 -12.53
N ALA A 19 -11.43 -25.25 -12.06
CA ALA A 19 -10.93 -26.36 -11.25
C ALA A 19 -9.96 -27.26 -12.05
N ALA A 20 -10.25 -27.51 -13.33
CA ALA A 20 -9.36 -28.28 -14.20
C ALA A 20 -8.02 -27.56 -14.44
N VAL A 21 -8.06 -26.25 -14.71
CA VAL A 21 -6.86 -25.42 -14.84
C VAL A 21 -6.06 -25.40 -13.53
N TRP A 22 -6.73 -25.25 -12.40
CA TRP A 22 -6.08 -25.27 -11.08
C TRP A 22 -5.42 -26.62 -10.80
N LEU A 23 -6.09 -27.74 -11.07
CA LEU A 23 -5.52 -29.08 -10.95
C LEU A 23 -4.30 -29.26 -11.86
N LEU A 24 -4.40 -28.82 -13.11
CA LEU A 24 -3.28 -28.88 -14.05
C LEU A 24 -2.08 -28.09 -13.55
N LEU A 25 -2.29 -26.88 -13.00
CA LEU A 25 -1.24 -26.11 -12.35
C LEU A 25 -0.63 -26.86 -11.16
N VAL A 26 -1.44 -27.46 -10.29
CA VAL A 26 -0.93 -28.25 -9.15
C VAL A 26 -0.08 -29.44 -9.62
N PHE A 27 -0.49 -30.13 -10.69
CA PHE A 27 0.29 -31.23 -11.25
C PHE A 27 1.59 -30.75 -11.91
N CYS A 28 1.56 -29.67 -12.70
CA CYS A 28 2.74 -29.10 -13.35
C CYS A 28 3.73 -28.49 -12.35
N LEU A 29 3.24 -27.87 -11.28
CA LEU A 29 4.06 -27.24 -10.24
C LEU A 29 4.43 -28.17 -9.08
N ARG A 30 4.09 -29.47 -9.12
CA ARG A 30 4.41 -30.45 -8.05
C ARG A 30 5.88 -30.41 -7.61
N SER A 31 6.81 -30.26 -8.57
CA SER A 31 8.25 -30.16 -8.27
C SER A 31 8.58 -28.89 -7.47
N ARG A 32 7.98 -27.75 -7.84
CA ARG A 32 8.14 -26.48 -7.12
C ARG A 32 7.47 -26.49 -5.74
N ILE A 33 6.33 -27.16 -5.61
CA ILE A 33 5.65 -27.32 -4.31
C ILE A 33 6.52 -28.14 -3.35
N LYS A 34 7.14 -29.23 -3.82
CA LYS A 34 8.09 -30.01 -3.00
C LYS A 34 9.29 -29.18 -2.56
N LEU A 35 9.84 -28.36 -3.46
CA LEU A 35 10.92 -27.44 -3.12
C LEU A 35 10.49 -26.42 -2.06
N ALA A 36 9.31 -25.81 -2.20
CA ALA A 36 8.77 -24.86 -1.23
C ALA A 36 8.56 -25.50 0.15
N ILE A 37 8.07 -26.74 0.21
CA ILE A 37 7.93 -27.49 1.47
C ILE A 37 9.30 -27.74 2.10
N ALA A 38 10.29 -28.19 1.33
CA ALA A 38 11.65 -28.43 1.84
C ALA A 38 12.31 -27.14 2.36
N VAL A 39 12.12 -26.02 1.67
CA VAL A 39 12.59 -24.70 2.12
C VAL A 39 11.89 -24.28 3.42
N ASN A 40 10.57 -24.43 3.51
CA ASN A 40 9.83 -24.12 4.73
C ASN A 40 10.22 -25.03 5.90
N GLU A 41 10.54 -26.30 5.66
CA GLU A 41 11.03 -27.21 6.69
C GLU A 41 12.39 -26.76 7.24
N VAL A 42 13.32 -26.38 6.34
CA VAL A 42 14.63 -25.86 6.75
C VAL A 42 14.48 -24.51 7.45
N ALA A 43 13.61 -23.63 6.96
CA ALA A 43 13.31 -22.35 7.59
C ALA A 43 12.71 -22.54 8.99
N ALA A 44 11.79 -23.50 9.17
CA ALA A 44 11.21 -23.83 10.46
C ALA A 44 12.28 -24.36 11.44
N LYS A 45 13.14 -25.29 11.00
CA LYS A 45 14.27 -25.78 11.80
C LYS A 45 15.24 -24.65 12.17
N PHE A 46 15.52 -23.75 11.23
CA PHE A 46 16.36 -22.58 11.47
C PHE A 46 15.80 -21.64 12.52
N VAL A 47 14.50 -21.34 12.45
CA VAL A 47 13.79 -20.53 13.44
C VAL A 47 13.82 -21.18 14.83
N THR A 48 13.68 -22.50 14.93
CA THR A 48 13.75 -23.18 16.23
C THR A 48 15.12 -23.08 16.89
N HIS A 49 16.20 -23.06 16.10
CA HIS A 49 17.56 -22.93 16.63
C HIS A 49 18.00 -21.46 16.82
N HIS A 50 17.45 -20.53 16.04
CA HIS A 50 17.80 -19.10 16.09
C HIS A 50 16.54 -18.22 16.19
N PRO A 51 15.77 -18.32 17.29
CA PRO A 51 14.53 -17.56 17.44
C PRO A 51 14.76 -16.05 17.43
N HIS A 52 15.97 -15.59 17.79
CA HIS A 52 16.35 -14.18 17.79
C HIS A 52 16.23 -13.50 16.41
N MET A 53 16.32 -14.25 15.31
CA MET A 53 16.24 -13.67 13.97
C MET A 53 14.85 -13.16 13.61
N ILE A 54 13.79 -13.68 14.24
CA ILE A 54 12.42 -13.17 14.05
C ILE A 54 12.19 -11.87 14.84
N LEU A 55 12.92 -11.68 15.95
CA LEU A 55 12.76 -10.47 16.76
C LEU A 55 13.20 -9.21 16.03
N VAL A 56 14.25 -9.28 15.19
CA VAL A 56 14.77 -8.12 14.46
C VAL A 56 13.71 -7.45 13.57
N PRO A 57 13.05 -8.14 12.60
CA PRO A 57 12.01 -7.53 11.79
C PRO A 57 10.77 -7.13 12.62
N LEU A 58 10.47 -7.84 13.71
CA LEU A 58 9.38 -7.46 14.61
C LEU A 58 9.65 -6.13 15.31
N PHE A 59 10.83 -5.95 15.91
CA PHE A 59 11.24 -4.70 16.51
C PHE A 59 11.35 -3.57 15.49
N GLN A 60 11.86 -3.86 14.28
CA GLN A 60 11.91 -2.90 13.19
C GLN A 60 10.51 -2.39 12.81
N PHE A 61 9.52 -3.29 12.74
CA PHE A 61 8.13 -2.92 12.47
C PHE A 61 7.54 -2.05 13.59
N LEU A 62 7.77 -2.44 14.85
CA LEU A 62 7.26 -1.68 16.01
C LEU A 62 7.89 -0.28 16.10
N LEU A 63 9.21 -0.17 15.88
CA LEU A 63 9.90 1.11 15.85
C LEU A 63 9.43 1.98 14.67
N GLY A 64 9.24 1.38 13.50
CA GLY A 64 8.68 2.06 12.34
C GLY A 64 7.27 2.60 12.62
N LEU A 65 6.43 1.83 13.29
CA LEU A 65 5.08 2.25 13.67
C LEU A 65 5.11 3.39 14.71
N ALA A 66 5.95 3.27 15.74
CA ALA A 66 6.13 4.31 16.75
C ALA A 66 6.65 5.61 16.13
N TRP A 67 7.60 5.51 15.20
CA TRP A 67 8.11 6.65 14.44
C TRP A 67 7.03 7.30 13.59
N LEU A 68 6.19 6.51 12.92
CA LEU A 68 5.05 7.02 12.15
C LEU A 68 4.08 7.81 13.02
N VAL A 69 3.76 7.31 14.22
CA VAL A 69 2.88 8.00 15.17
C VAL A 69 3.49 9.32 15.61
N ILE A 70 4.77 9.33 16.00
CA ILE A 70 5.48 10.56 16.37
C ILE A 70 5.46 11.55 15.20
N TRP A 71 5.75 11.08 14.00
CA TRP A 71 5.75 11.92 12.80
C TRP A 71 4.39 12.55 12.55
N VAL A 72 3.30 11.78 12.62
CA VAL A 72 1.93 12.27 12.43
C VAL A 72 1.55 13.30 13.50
N VAL A 73 1.90 13.06 14.77
CA VAL A 73 1.63 14.01 15.85
C VAL A 73 2.41 15.30 15.63
N CYS A 74 3.70 15.23 15.31
CA CYS A 74 4.51 16.41 15.00
C CYS A 74 3.95 17.18 13.80
N ALA A 75 3.58 16.50 12.72
CA ALA A 75 2.96 17.13 11.55
C ALA A 75 1.62 17.80 11.90
N ALA A 76 0.77 17.13 12.68
CA ALA A 76 -0.51 17.68 13.12
C ALA A 76 -0.34 18.91 14.03
N LEU A 77 0.63 18.89 14.95
CA LEU A 77 0.93 20.03 15.82
C LEU A 77 1.49 21.22 15.04
N ILE A 78 2.32 20.97 14.03
CA ILE A 78 2.81 22.03 13.13
C ILE A 78 1.64 22.67 12.40
N ILE A 79 0.73 21.87 11.84
CA ILE A 79 -0.46 22.36 11.11
C ILE A 79 -1.41 23.09 12.07
N ALA A 80 -1.62 22.58 13.28
CA ALA A 80 -2.50 23.20 14.28
C ALA A 80 -1.98 24.55 14.78
N GLY A 81 -0.67 24.80 14.71
CA GLY A 81 -0.06 26.08 15.04
C GLY A 81 -0.26 27.17 13.98
N VAL A 82 -0.79 26.82 12.81
CA VAL A 82 -1.01 27.76 11.71
C VAL A 82 -2.36 28.47 11.86
N PRO A 83 -2.41 29.82 11.82
CA PRO A 83 -3.66 30.58 11.90
C PRO A 83 -4.67 30.19 10.82
N ALA A 84 -5.95 30.21 11.18
CA ALA A 84 -7.04 29.95 10.24
C ALA A 84 -7.00 30.98 9.09
N GLY A 85 -6.78 30.50 7.86
CA GLY A 85 -6.67 31.33 6.65
C GLY A 85 -5.28 31.34 6.00
N TYR A 86 -4.25 30.74 6.63
CA TYR A 86 -2.92 30.66 6.04
C TYR A 86 -2.77 29.52 5.00
N VAL A 87 -3.57 28.46 5.14
CA VAL A 87 -3.63 27.36 4.18
C VAL A 87 -5.01 27.38 3.53
N PRO A 88 -5.10 27.51 2.19
CA PRO A 88 -6.39 27.46 1.50
C PRO A 88 -6.98 26.04 1.60
N ASN A 89 -8.24 25.96 2.03
CA ASN A 89 -8.98 24.70 2.16
C ASN A 89 -9.54 24.18 0.82
N GLN A 90 -9.15 24.79 -0.29
CA GLN A 90 -9.57 24.44 -1.64
C GLN A 90 -8.41 23.76 -2.38
N ALA A 91 -8.71 22.71 -3.15
CA ALA A 91 -7.74 22.16 -4.08
C ALA A 91 -7.48 23.17 -5.19
N PHE A 92 -6.22 23.53 -5.43
CA PHE A 92 -5.87 24.38 -6.56
C PHE A 92 -6.11 23.64 -7.87
N ALA A 93 -6.77 24.28 -8.83
CA ALA A 93 -7.20 23.62 -10.06
C ALA A 93 -6.08 23.55 -11.11
N THR A 94 -5.07 24.42 -11.03
CA THR A 94 -3.99 24.52 -12.03
C THR A 94 -2.63 24.87 -11.42
N GLU A 95 -1.54 24.42 -12.06
CA GLU A 95 -0.15 24.71 -11.64
C GLU A 95 0.17 26.21 -11.64
N VAL A 96 -0.45 26.99 -12.55
CA VAL A 96 -0.26 28.44 -12.63
C VAL A 96 -0.87 29.15 -11.41
N GLU A 97 -1.98 28.64 -10.89
CA GLU A 97 -2.64 29.17 -9.69
C GLU A 97 -1.84 28.84 -8.41
N ALA A 98 -1.21 27.67 -8.37
CA ALA A 98 -0.36 27.24 -7.26
C ALA A 98 1.01 27.93 -7.27
N ALA A 99 1.77 27.86 -8.37
CA ALA A 99 3.15 28.37 -8.44
C ALA A 99 3.24 29.88 -8.74
N GLY A 100 2.28 30.43 -9.47
CA GLY A 100 2.33 31.80 -9.99
C GLY A 100 3.09 31.90 -11.30
N ASN A 101 3.12 33.10 -11.89
CA ASN A 101 3.92 33.42 -13.06
C ASN A 101 4.88 34.60 -12.77
N ALA A 102 5.64 35.05 -13.78
CA ALA A 102 6.61 36.15 -13.64
C ALA A 102 6.04 37.50 -13.16
N THR A 103 4.73 37.69 -13.30
CA THR A 103 3.98 38.92 -13.02
C THR A 103 2.98 38.81 -11.88
N THR A 104 2.54 37.59 -11.53
CA THR A 104 1.58 37.34 -10.43
C THR A 104 2.07 36.20 -9.54
N PRO A 105 2.36 36.44 -8.25
CA PRO A 105 2.75 35.39 -7.32
C PRO A 105 1.57 34.42 -7.13
N GLY A 106 1.89 33.12 -7.02
CA GLY A 106 0.92 32.05 -6.85
C GLY A 106 0.63 31.79 -5.39
N ALA A 107 -0.44 31.07 -5.10
CA ALA A 107 -0.85 30.83 -3.72
C ALA A 107 0.19 30.04 -2.90
N CYS A 108 1.08 29.27 -3.54
CA CYS A 108 2.18 28.57 -2.87
C CYS A 108 3.44 29.45 -2.68
N THR A 109 3.57 30.54 -3.45
CA THR A 109 4.74 31.44 -3.44
C THR A 109 4.45 32.76 -2.72
N ASP A 110 3.19 33.11 -2.50
CA ASP A 110 2.72 34.27 -1.73
C ASP A 110 2.46 33.94 -0.24
N MET A 111 3.36 33.18 0.38
CA MET A 111 3.33 32.84 1.80
C MET A 111 4.69 33.10 2.46
N VAL A 112 4.75 33.26 3.78
CA VAL A 112 6.01 33.50 4.50
C VAL A 112 6.23 32.43 5.60
N PRO A 113 7.34 31.68 5.59
CA PRO A 113 8.41 31.70 4.60
C PRO A 113 7.92 31.21 3.22
N ALA A 114 8.49 31.78 2.16
CA ALA A 114 8.11 31.41 0.79
C ALA A 114 8.33 29.92 0.56
N GLY A 115 7.26 29.23 0.17
CA GLY A 115 7.31 27.84 -0.26
C GLY A 115 7.96 27.69 -1.63
N PHE A 116 8.11 26.44 -2.09
CA PHE A 116 8.53 26.14 -3.46
C PHE A 116 7.45 25.31 -4.15
N ALA A 117 7.21 25.60 -5.43
CA ALA A 117 6.42 24.75 -6.31
C ALA A 117 7.38 23.86 -7.11
N TYR A 118 7.10 22.57 -7.19
CA TYR A 118 7.85 21.65 -8.05
C TYR A 118 7.44 21.94 -9.50
N GLN A 119 8.42 22.25 -10.37
CA GLN A 119 8.19 22.51 -11.79
C GLN A 119 8.29 21.22 -12.62
#